data_AF-A0A4Q3TSQ2-F1
#
_entry.id   AF-A0A4Q3TSQ2-F1
#
_cell.length_a   1.000
_cell.length_b   1.000
_cell.length_c   1.000
_cell.angle_alpha   90.00
_cell.angle_beta   90.00
_cell.angle_gamma   90.00
#
_symmetry.space_group_name_H-M   'P 1'
#
loop_
_entity.id
_entity.type
_entity.pdbx_description
1 polymer ?
#
loop_
_entity_poly.entity_id
_entity_poly.type
_entity_poly.pdbx_seq_one_letter_code
_entity_poly.pdbx_strand_id
1 'polypeptide(L)'
;MRRAPASVPPPAERLAFLEGVRGLAALYVAVSHVFTMVDPAPLTGAPSTAPDWIRHLAAPFLYGHIAVALFIVVSGFSLQLGLLQAGSGEVRSLGGFFRRRALRILPAYYACLAVSTVVAWGITSRFSGIAPFNLYLPVDTGAILSHLFLVQNLLPAWMYKINGVLWTISLEVQLYLLFPLFAKLQAERGRGTLLFVGGLLGLGLNVLLPASLRLWFAFLFVVGMAAAHLAYRPPLRGWRVEAWVGLIGWLAFALGVVAVAFAPDHAASDVPFGIALACLCTLGTVGGGGRLIRLLGTRPLAVLGSFSYSLYLVH
;
A
#
# COMPACT_ATOMS: atom_id res chain seq x y z
N MET A 1 -10.35 -32.91 -23.48
CA MET A 1 -10.95 -32.84 -22.13
C MET A 1 -11.29 -31.38 -21.81
N ARG A 2 -12.58 -31.00 -21.85
CA ARG A 2 -13.02 -29.65 -21.44
C ARG A 2 -12.93 -29.58 -19.90
N ARG A 3 -12.01 -28.79 -19.35
CA ARG A 3 -12.00 -28.48 -17.90
C ARG A 3 -13.36 -27.86 -17.56
N ALA A 4 -14.02 -28.39 -16.53
CA ALA A 4 -15.19 -27.76 -15.94
C ALA A 4 -14.84 -26.29 -15.62
N PRO A 5 -15.76 -25.33 -15.85
CA PRO A 5 -15.52 -23.96 -15.46
C PRO A 5 -15.21 -23.95 -13.95
N ALA A 6 -14.03 -23.46 -13.58
CA ALA A 6 -13.67 -23.30 -12.18
C ALA A 6 -14.79 -22.47 -11.53
N SER A 7 -15.44 -23.05 -10.52
CA SER A 7 -16.44 -22.33 -9.74
C SER A 7 -15.78 -21.06 -9.19
N VAL A 8 -16.47 -19.94 -9.34
CA VAL A 8 -16.00 -18.68 -8.77
C VAL A 8 -15.80 -18.90 -7.26
N PRO A 9 -14.59 -18.66 -6.71
CA PRO A 9 -14.33 -18.97 -5.31
C PRO A 9 -15.33 -18.23 -4.40
N PRO A 10 -15.79 -18.85 -3.30
CA PRO A 10 -16.71 -18.22 -2.36
C PRO A 10 -16.21 -16.83 -1.93
N PRO A 11 -17.11 -15.86 -1.67
CA PRO A 11 -16.71 -14.52 -1.21
C PRO A 11 -15.74 -14.52 -0.02
N ALA A 12 -15.87 -15.49 0.89
CA ALA A 12 -14.99 -15.65 2.05
C ALA A 12 -13.54 -16.01 1.68
N GLU A 13 -13.31 -16.86 0.67
CA GLU A 13 -11.96 -17.23 0.23
C GLU A 13 -11.25 -16.07 -0.50
N ARG A 14 -12.03 -15.24 -1.21
CA ARG A 14 -11.50 -14.03 -1.88
C ARG A 14 -11.08 -12.95 -0.90
N LEU A 15 -11.81 -12.81 0.20
CA LEU A 15 -11.42 -11.91 1.28
C LEU A 15 -10.17 -12.42 2.01
N ALA A 16 -10.09 -13.74 2.25
CA ALA A 16 -8.96 -14.33 2.98
C ALA A 16 -7.60 -14.10 2.31
N PHE A 17 -7.48 -14.24 0.99
CA PHE A 17 -6.18 -14.00 0.32
C PHE A 17 -5.78 -12.51 0.35
N LEU A 18 -6.73 -11.59 0.21
CA LEU A 18 -6.45 -10.14 0.26
C LEU A 18 -5.98 -9.75 1.66
N GLU A 19 -6.61 -10.30 2.70
CA GLU A 19 -6.15 -10.12 4.09
C GLU A 19 -4.76 -10.74 4.28
N GLY A 20 -4.49 -11.92 3.72
CA GLY A 20 -3.16 -12.56 3.79
C GLY A 20 -2.05 -11.71 3.15
N VAL A 21 -2.30 -11.12 1.97
CA VAL A 21 -1.37 -10.19 1.32
C VAL A 21 -1.13 -8.96 2.19
N ARG A 22 -2.19 -8.37 2.77
CA ARG A 22 -2.06 -7.20 3.67
C ARG A 22 -1.25 -7.54 4.92
N GLY A 23 -1.49 -8.71 5.51
CA GLY A 23 -0.77 -9.20 6.68
C GLY A 23 0.72 -9.37 6.41
N LEU A 24 1.07 -10.04 5.31
CA LEU A 24 2.47 -10.21 4.90
C LEU A 24 3.15 -8.87 4.61
N ALA A 25 2.47 -7.96 3.92
CA ALA A 25 3.00 -6.63 3.64
C ALA A 25 3.26 -5.85 4.94
N ALA A 26 2.30 -5.83 5.89
CA ALA A 26 2.46 -5.15 7.16
C ALA A 26 3.61 -5.73 8.00
N LEU A 27 3.73 -7.06 8.05
CA LEU A 27 4.84 -7.72 8.74
C LEU A 27 6.19 -7.39 8.09
N TYR A 28 6.25 -7.41 6.76
CA TYR A 28 7.48 -7.07 6.03
C TYR A 28 7.91 -5.62 6.30
N VAL A 29 6.98 -4.66 6.31
CA VAL A 29 7.27 -3.26 6.70
C VAL A 29 7.80 -3.18 8.13
N ALA A 30 7.18 -3.89 9.08
CA ALA A 30 7.64 -3.90 10.47
C ALA A 30 9.07 -4.44 10.60
N VAL A 31 9.38 -5.57 9.94
CA VAL A 31 10.74 -6.13 9.92
C VAL A 31 11.72 -5.18 9.22
N SER A 32 11.30 -4.52 8.14
CA SER A 32 12.10 -3.50 7.45
C SER A 32 12.48 -2.36 8.39
N HIS A 33 11.51 -1.83 9.15
CA HIS A 33 11.77 -0.77 10.12
C HIS A 33 12.71 -1.22 11.24
N VAL A 34 12.56 -2.44 11.77
CA VAL A 34 13.50 -3.00 12.75
C VAL A 34 14.93 -2.96 12.21
N PHE A 35 15.17 -3.42 10.98
CA PHE A 35 16.52 -3.39 10.40
C PHE A 35 17.03 -1.97 10.16
N THR A 36 16.17 -1.03 9.75
CA THR A 36 16.58 0.37 9.59
C THR A 36 16.80 1.11 10.93
N MET A 37 16.29 0.58 12.04
CA MET A 37 16.61 1.07 13.38
C MET A 37 17.95 0.54 13.88
N VAL A 38 18.29 -0.71 13.53
CA VAL A 38 19.59 -1.33 13.85
C VAL A 38 20.71 -0.71 13.01
N ASP A 39 20.46 -0.49 11.72
CA ASP A 39 21.37 0.19 10.80
C ASP A 39 20.63 1.31 10.05
N PRO A 40 20.76 2.57 10.48
CA PRO A 40 20.06 3.71 9.86
C PRO A 40 20.73 4.23 8.60
N ALA A 41 21.82 3.61 8.12
CA ALA A 41 22.50 4.00 6.88
C ALA A 41 21.56 4.11 5.67
N PRO A 42 20.63 3.16 5.42
CA PRO A 42 19.69 3.26 4.29
C PRO A 42 18.72 4.45 4.40
N LEU A 43 18.43 4.93 5.61
CA LEU A 43 17.53 6.07 5.83
C LEU A 43 18.24 7.43 5.76
N THR A 44 19.50 7.47 6.19
CA THR A 44 20.25 8.71 6.40
C THR A 44 21.27 9.00 5.30
N GLY A 45 21.64 7.98 4.52
CA GLY A 45 22.75 8.06 3.56
C GLY A 45 24.14 8.08 4.23
N ALA A 46 24.21 7.96 5.56
CA ALA A 46 25.46 7.86 6.28
C ALA A 46 26.10 6.47 6.09
N PRO A 47 27.44 6.34 6.29
CA PRO A 47 28.09 5.04 6.28
C PRO A 47 27.48 4.10 7.34
N SER A 48 27.25 2.84 6.97
CA SER A 48 26.80 1.81 7.91
C SER A 48 27.86 1.53 8.96
N THR A 49 27.45 1.50 10.22
CA THR A 49 28.28 1.08 11.36
C THR A 49 27.97 -0.34 11.82
N ALA A 50 27.04 -1.03 11.14
CA ALA A 50 26.63 -2.37 11.51
C ALA A 50 27.65 -3.42 11.02
N PRO A 51 27.90 -4.48 11.80
CA PRO A 51 28.70 -5.62 11.33
C PRO A 51 28.18 -6.22 10.02
N ASP A 52 29.08 -6.72 9.18
CA ASP A 52 28.76 -7.27 7.85
C ASP A 52 27.66 -8.33 7.87
N TRP A 53 27.66 -9.22 8.87
CA TRP A 53 26.63 -10.24 9.00
C TRP A 53 25.24 -9.65 9.24
N ILE A 54 25.12 -8.53 9.96
CA ILE A 54 23.84 -7.81 10.13
C ILE A 54 23.43 -7.19 8.80
N ARG A 55 24.37 -6.57 8.07
CA ARG A 55 24.08 -5.95 6.77
C ARG A 55 23.58 -6.98 5.75
N HIS A 56 24.19 -8.16 5.70
CA HIS A 56 23.75 -9.27 4.85
C HIS A 56 22.40 -9.85 5.28
N LEU A 57 22.15 -9.96 6.59
CA LEU A 57 20.86 -10.41 7.13
C LEU A 57 19.73 -9.41 6.85
N ALA A 58 20.04 -8.10 6.94
CA ALA A 58 19.10 -7.01 6.73
C ALA A 58 18.75 -6.79 5.26
N ALA A 59 19.71 -7.00 4.34
CA ALA A 59 19.57 -6.64 2.93
C ALA A 59 18.25 -7.07 2.25
N PRO A 60 17.72 -8.30 2.46
CA PRO A 60 16.45 -8.71 1.87
C PRO A 60 15.21 -7.97 2.40
N PHE A 61 15.34 -7.27 3.53
CA PHE A 61 14.26 -6.59 4.25
C PHE A 61 14.32 -5.07 4.11
N LEU A 62 15.28 -4.51 3.36
CA LEU A 62 15.41 -3.06 3.19
C LEU A 62 14.47 -2.46 2.12
N TYR A 63 13.53 -3.25 1.59
CA TYR A 63 12.61 -2.82 0.53
C TYR A 63 11.19 -2.56 1.04
N GLY A 64 11.06 -2.00 2.25
CA GLY A 64 9.77 -1.74 2.91
C GLY A 64 8.81 -0.89 2.07
N HIS A 65 9.34 -0.01 1.20
CA HIS A 65 8.55 0.81 0.29
C HIS A 65 7.71 -0.01 -0.69
N ILE A 66 8.23 -1.14 -1.18
CA ILE A 66 7.50 -2.06 -2.06
C ILE A 66 6.28 -2.60 -1.32
N ALA A 67 6.44 -3.03 -0.06
CA ALA A 67 5.32 -3.54 0.73
C ALA A 67 4.23 -2.47 0.98
N VAL A 68 4.62 -1.20 1.13
CA VAL A 68 3.66 -0.07 1.16
C VAL A 68 2.93 0.06 -0.19
N ALA A 69 3.64 -0.03 -1.32
CA ALA A 69 3.04 -0.02 -2.65
C ALA A 69 2.00 -1.15 -2.83
N LEU A 70 2.33 -2.36 -2.37
CA LEU A 70 1.40 -3.50 -2.38
C LEU A 70 0.14 -3.21 -1.55
N PHE A 71 0.29 -2.61 -0.36
CA PHE A 71 -0.84 -2.26 0.50
C PHE A 71 -1.79 -1.25 -0.16
N ILE A 72 -1.23 -0.26 -0.88
CA ILE A 72 -2.02 0.74 -1.61
C ILE A 72 -2.80 0.12 -2.77
N VAL A 73 -2.18 -0.79 -3.54
CA VAL A 73 -2.86 -1.54 -4.61
C VAL A 73 -4.00 -2.37 -4.04
N VAL A 74 -3.77 -3.12 -2.96
CA VAL A 74 -4.82 -3.95 -2.32
C VAL A 74 -5.96 -3.08 -1.77
N SER A 75 -5.64 -1.89 -1.27
CA SER A 75 -6.65 -0.95 -0.75
C SER A 75 -7.57 -0.46 -1.87
N GLY A 76 -7.02 -0.03 -3.01
CA GLY A 76 -7.81 0.34 -4.19
C GLY A 76 -8.63 -0.83 -4.76
N PHE A 77 -8.02 -2.01 -4.83
CA PHE A 77 -8.68 -3.23 -5.29
C PHE A 77 -9.87 -3.62 -4.42
N SER A 78 -9.67 -3.72 -3.10
CA SER A 78 -10.70 -4.15 -2.14
C SER A 78 -11.86 -3.17 -2.08
N LEU A 79 -11.57 -1.86 -2.13
CA LEU A 79 -12.58 -0.81 -2.13
C LEU A 79 -13.47 -0.88 -3.38
N GLN A 80 -12.86 -0.96 -4.55
CA GLN A 80 -13.61 -1.00 -5.80
C GLN A 80 -14.39 -2.30 -5.96
N LEU A 81 -13.79 -3.44 -5.57
CA LEU A 81 -14.48 -4.72 -5.56
C LEU A 81 -15.73 -4.69 -4.67
N GLY A 82 -15.65 -4.07 -3.48
CA GLY A 82 -16.79 -3.92 -2.58
C GLY A 82 -17.94 -3.09 -3.19
N LEU A 83 -17.64 -2.00 -3.92
CA LEU A 83 -18.66 -1.23 -4.63
C LEU A 83 -19.30 -2.01 -5.78
N LEU A 84 -18.49 -2.77 -6.52
CA LEU A 84 -18.94 -3.59 -7.64
C LEU A 84 -19.84 -4.73 -7.17
N GLN A 85 -19.51 -5.37 -6.03
CA GLN A 85 -20.36 -6.37 -5.38
C GLN A 85 -21.67 -5.79 -4.85
N ALA A 86 -21.66 -4.53 -4.41
CA ALA A 86 -22.84 -3.83 -3.90
C ALA A 86 -23.75 -3.27 -5.01
N GLY A 87 -23.34 -3.31 -6.30
CA GLY A 87 -24.18 -2.94 -7.43
C GLY A 87 -23.50 -2.07 -8.49
N SER A 88 -23.58 -0.75 -8.35
CA SER A 88 -23.22 0.21 -9.41
C SER A 88 -21.72 0.37 -9.64
N GLY A 89 -20.87 -0.02 -8.67
CA GLY A 89 -19.44 0.34 -8.72
C GLY A 89 -19.16 1.78 -8.28
N GLU A 90 -20.17 2.49 -7.75
CA GLU A 90 -20.10 3.87 -7.29
C GLU A 90 -20.41 4.01 -5.80
N VAL A 91 -19.95 5.11 -5.20
CA VAL A 91 -20.26 5.45 -3.81
C VAL A 91 -21.67 6.03 -3.71
N ARG A 92 -22.63 5.24 -3.25
CA ARG A 92 -24.05 5.65 -3.11
C ARG A 92 -24.31 6.76 -2.10
N SER A 93 -23.51 6.83 -1.04
CA SER A 93 -23.64 7.85 0.03
C SER A 93 -22.25 8.26 0.49
N LEU A 94 -21.86 9.50 0.18
CA LEU A 94 -20.58 10.07 0.59
C LEU A 94 -20.46 10.11 2.12
N GLY A 95 -21.48 10.63 2.81
CA GLY A 95 -21.49 10.69 4.28
C GLY A 95 -21.38 9.30 4.92
N GLY A 96 -22.13 8.31 4.41
CA GLY A 96 -22.04 6.94 4.90
C GLY A 96 -20.67 6.30 4.63
N PHE A 97 -20.07 6.57 3.47
CA PHE A 97 -18.74 6.10 3.13
C PHE A 97 -17.67 6.70 4.06
N PHE A 98 -17.62 8.04 4.18
CA PHE A 98 -16.64 8.72 5.01
C PHE A 98 -16.78 8.38 6.48
N ARG A 99 -18.02 8.28 7.01
CA ARG A 99 -18.26 7.85 8.39
C ARG A 99 -17.68 6.47 8.69
N ARG A 100 -17.91 5.48 7.82
CA ARG A 100 -17.36 4.12 8.01
C ARG A 100 -15.84 4.11 7.99
N ARG A 101 -15.22 4.91 7.13
CA ARG A 101 -13.75 5.00 7.02
C ARG A 101 -13.15 5.75 8.22
N ALA A 102 -13.77 6.85 8.63
CA ALA A 102 -13.38 7.60 9.81
C ALA A 102 -13.43 6.74 11.07
N LEU A 103 -14.53 6.02 11.32
CA LEU A 103 -14.67 5.13 12.48
C LEU A 103 -13.70 3.94 12.46
N ARG A 104 -13.23 3.51 11.28
CA ARG A 104 -12.25 2.44 11.15
C ARG A 104 -10.82 2.92 11.41
N ILE A 105 -10.47 4.12 10.96
CA ILE A 105 -9.08 4.61 10.96
C ILE A 105 -8.79 5.53 12.15
N LEU A 106 -9.59 6.58 12.32
CA LEU A 106 -9.27 7.72 13.19
C LEU A 106 -9.11 7.34 14.67
N PRO A 107 -9.95 6.47 15.29
CA PRO A 107 -9.80 6.15 16.70
C PRO A 107 -8.43 5.54 17.01
N ALA A 108 -8.01 4.55 16.23
CA ALA A 108 -6.72 3.89 16.41
C ALA A 108 -5.55 4.81 16.01
N TYR A 109 -5.71 5.62 14.96
CA TYR A 109 -4.71 6.60 14.55
C TYR A 109 -4.43 7.62 15.65
N TYR A 110 -5.47 8.24 16.22
CA TYR A 110 -5.30 9.26 17.26
C TYR A 110 -4.81 8.66 18.59
N ALA A 111 -5.22 7.43 18.92
CA ALA A 111 -4.66 6.71 20.07
C ALA A 111 -3.15 6.46 19.88
N CYS A 112 -2.75 5.97 18.70
CA CYS A 112 -1.35 5.79 18.35
C CYS A 112 -0.57 7.11 18.37
N LEU A 113 -1.10 8.17 17.76
CA LEU A 113 -0.48 9.50 17.74
C LEU A 113 -0.26 10.03 19.17
N ALA A 114 -1.24 9.88 20.06
CA ALA A 114 -1.10 10.29 21.45
C ALA A 114 0.04 9.55 22.16
N VAL A 115 0.07 8.22 22.03
CA VAL A 115 1.15 7.39 22.61
C VAL A 115 2.51 7.74 22.01
N SER A 116 2.61 7.83 20.68
CA SER A 116 3.84 8.20 19.99
C SER A 116 4.34 9.59 20.36
N THR A 117 3.43 10.55 20.61
CA THR A 117 3.82 11.90 21.06
C THR A 117 4.41 11.85 22.47
N VAL A 118 3.80 11.08 23.38
CA VAL A 118 4.34 10.86 24.74
C VAL A 118 5.72 10.19 24.69
N VAL A 119 5.89 9.16 23.85
CA VAL A 119 7.18 8.50 23.65
C VAL A 119 8.21 9.47 23.06
N ALA A 120 7.81 10.27 22.07
CA ALA A 120 8.69 11.22 21.41
C ALA A 120 9.25 12.26 22.37
N TRP A 121 8.40 12.82 23.25
CA TRP A 121 8.84 13.77 24.27
C TRP A 121 9.59 13.12 25.44
N GLY A 122 9.14 11.97 25.93
CA GLY A 122 9.70 11.36 27.13
C GLY A 122 10.98 10.54 26.90
N ILE A 123 11.09 9.91 25.74
CA ILE A 123 12.14 8.94 25.40
C ILE A 123 12.94 9.42 24.19
N THR A 124 12.32 9.62 23.03
CA THR A 124 13.05 9.90 21.77
C THR A 124 13.86 11.19 21.84
N SER A 125 13.33 12.23 22.49
CA SER A 125 14.02 13.51 22.72
C SER A 125 15.40 13.37 23.39
N ARG A 126 15.60 12.34 24.22
CA ARG A 126 16.88 12.04 24.89
C ARG A 126 17.97 11.57 23.92
N PHE A 127 17.57 11.12 22.73
CA PHE A 127 18.46 10.69 21.65
C PHE A 127 18.59 11.75 20.55
N SER A 128 18.27 13.02 20.86
CA SER A 128 18.46 14.13 19.91
C SER A 128 19.90 14.19 19.41
N GLY A 129 20.05 14.35 18.09
CA GLY A 129 21.36 14.34 17.41
C GLY A 129 21.87 12.94 17.04
N ILE A 130 21.16 11.87 17.41
CA ILE A 130 21.51 10.48 17.08
C ILE A 130 20.55 9.95 16.00
N ALA A 131 21.10 9.29 14.98
CA ALA A 131 20.32 8.61 13.95
C ALA A 131 19.76 7.27 14.45
N PRO A 132 18.56 6.83 14.01
CA PRO A 132 17.62 7.55 13.16
C PRO A 132 16.70 8.51 13.93
N PHE A 133 16.85 8.65 15.26
CA PHE A 133 15.93 9.39 16.13
C PHE A 133 15.75 10.85 15.76
N ASN A 134 16.76 11.48 15.17
CA ASN A 134 16.70 12.82 14.61
C ASN A 134 15.64 12.98 13.50
N LEU A 135 15.26 11.91 12.78
CA LEU A 135 14.18 11.96 11.80
C LEU A 135 12.83 12.25 12.46
N TYR A 136 12.62 11.73 13.67
CA TYR A 136 11.38 11.82 14.44
C TYR A 136 11.24 13.13 15.24
N LEU A 137 12.32 13.93 15.31
CA LEU A 137 12.43 15.18 16.10
C LEU A 137 12.72 16.40 15.21
N PRO A 138 12.41 17.64 15.63
CA PRO A 138 11.70 18.01 16.85
C PRO A 138 10.20 17.72 16.74
N VAL A 139 9.53 17.64 17.89
CA VAL A 139 8.07 17.63 17.98
C VAL A 139 7.62 19.05 18.28
N ASP A 140 7.58 19.87 17.22
CA ASP A 140 7.11 21.26 17.29
C ASP A 140 5.60 21.36 16.97
N THR A 141 5.06 22.58 17.06
CA THR A 141 3.65 22.85 16.76
C THR A 141 3.28 22.47 15.32
N GLY A 142 4.19 22.67 14.36
CA GLY A 142 3.96 22.32 12.96
C GLY A 142 3.80 20.80 12.79
N ALA A 143 4.69 20.02 13.39
CA ALA A 143 4.61 18.57 13.40
C ALA A 143 3.31 18.07 14.06
N ILE A 144 2.90 18.62 15.19
CA ILE A 144 1.67 18.20 15.86
C ILE A 144 0.45 18.51 15.01
N LEU A 145 0.32 19.76 14.50
CA LEU A 145 -0.81 20.17 13.69
C LEU A 145 -0.89 19.36 12.39
N SER A 146 0.25 19.13 11.72
CA SER A 146 0.27 18.36 10.49
C SER A 146 -0.22 16.92 10.67
N HIS A 147 0.08 16.30 11.83
CA HIS A 147 -0.41 14.95 12.17
C HIS A 147 -1.88 14.96 12.58
N LEU A 148 -2.32 15.96 13.34
CA LEU A 148 -3.74 16.09 13.72
C LEU A 148 -4.66 16.21 12.49
N PHE A 149 -4.20 16.94 11.47
CA PHE A 149 -4.93 17.13 10.21
C PHE A 149 -4.61 16.10 9.11
N LEU A 150 -3.75 15.11 9.38
CA LEU A 150 -3.37 14.07 8.40
C LEU A 150 -2.76 14.63 7.10
N VAL A 151 -1.88 15.63 7.23
CA VAL A 151 -1.20 16.31 6.11
C VAL A 151 0.32 16.32 6.24
N GLN A 152 0.88 15.59 7.22
CA GLN A 152 2.33 15.52 7.45
C GLN A 152 3.13 15.01 6.24
N ASN A 153 2.53 14.21 5.37
CA ASN A 153 3.18 13.70 4.15
C ASN A 153 3.31 14.74 3.03
N LEU A 154 2.72 15.93 3.16
CA LEU A 154 2.81 16.97 2.13
C LEU A 154 4.14 17.72 2.14
N LEU A 155 4.83 17.75 3.28
CA LEU A 155 6.13 18.42 3.41
C LEU A 155 7.16 17.46 4.03
N PRO A 156 8.39 17.39 3.47
CA PRO A 156 9.47 16.59 4.04
C PRO A 156 9.76 16.90 5.51
N ALA A 157 9.58 18.16 5.91
CA ALA A 157 9.82 18.64 7.28
C ALA A 157 8.91 17.96 8.33
N TRP A 158 7.74 17.47 7.94
CA TRP A 158 6.76 16.90 8.86
C TRP A 158 6.61 15.39 8.73
N MET A 159 6.91 14.83 7.55
CA MET A 159 6.51 13.48 7.15
C MET A 159 6.87 12.39 8.14
N TYR A 160 8.07 12.44 8.72
CA TYR A 160 8.54 11.42 9.65
C TYR A 160 8.51 11.86 11.12
N LYS A 161 8.03 13.06 11.46
CA LYS A 161 8.05 13.52 12.85
C LYS A 161 7.13 12.68 13.73
N ILE A 162 7.44 12.60 15.03
CA ILE A 162 6.68 11.87 16.05
C ILE A 162 6.74 10.34 15.85
N ASN A 163 6.27 9.84 14.71
CA ASN A 163 6.32 8.44 14.34
C ASN A 163 6.45 8.31 12.81
N GLY A 164 7.56 7.70 12.38
CA GLY A 164 7.93 7.55 10.97
C GLY A 164 6.96 6.71 10.13
N VAL A 165 6.03 5.97 10.73
CA VAL A 165 5.08 5.12 9.98
C VAL A 165 3.80 5.88 9.60
N LEU A 166 3.45 6.95 10.32
CA LEU A 166 2.13 7.59 10.26
C LEU A 166 1.85 8.33 8.94
N TRP A 167 2.87 8.70 8.16
CA TRP A 167 2.67 9.37 6.86
C TRP A 167 1.84 8.54 5.87
N THR A 168 1.95 7.21 5.97
CA THR A 168 1.22 6.27 5.11
C THR A 168 -0.28 6.30 5.37
N ILE A 169 -0.69 6.55 6.61
CA ILE A 169 -2.10 6.68 7.00
C ILE A 169 -2.68 7.98 6.44
N SER A 170 -1.91 9.07 6.49
CA SER A 170 -2.33 10.34 5.87
C SER A 170 -2.53 10.18 4.36
N LEU A 171 -1.60 9.50 3.70
CA LEU A 171 -1.76 9.13 2.29
C LEU A 171 -3.02 8.26 2.07
N GLU A 172 -3.27 7.24 2.90
CA GLU A 172 -4.47 6.40 2.79
C GLU A 172 -5.77 7.21 2.93
N VAL A 173 -5.83 8.13 3.91
CA VAL A 173 -6.98 9.03 4.09
C VAL A 173 -7.16 9.94 2.88
N GLN A 174 -6.09 10.52 2.34
CA GLN A 174 -6.14 11.35 1.13
C GLN A 174 -6.66 10.55 -0.08
N LEU A 175 -6.21 9.31 -0.25
CA LEU A 175 -6.73 8.41 -1.30
C LEU A 175 -8.21 8.10 -1.08
N TYR A 176 -8.68 7.97 0.17
CA TYR A 176 -10.09 7.77 0.46
C TYR A 176 -10.94 9.00 0.16
N LEU A 177 -10.39 10.21 0.29
CA LEU A 177 -11.05 11.44 -0.14
C LEU A 177 -11.21 11.49 -1.67
N LEU A 178 -10.21 11.02 -2.42
CA LEU A 178 -10.23 10.95 -3.89
C LEU A 178 -11.04 9.76 -4.43
N PHE A 179 -11.18 8.70 -3.65
CA PHE A 179 -11.80 7.45 -4.09
C PHE A 179 -13.20 7.61 -4.69
N PRO A 180 -14.16 8.37 -4.12
CA PRO A 180 -15.47 8.56 -4.73
C PRO A 180 -15.41 9.17 -6.14
N LEU A 181 -14.48 10.10 -6.39
CA LEU A 181 -14.28 10.70 -7.70
C LEU A 181 -13.71 9.67 -8.68
N PHE A 182 -12.70 8.90 -8.27
CA PHE A 182 -12.15 7.82 -9.08
C PHE A 182 -13.18 6.72 -9.38
N ALA A 183 -14.00 6.34 -8.40
CA ALA A 183 -15.06 5.35 -8.58
C ALA A 183 -16.12 5.84 -9.57
N LYS A 184 -16.54 7.11 -9.44
CA LYS A 184 -17.45 7.76 -10.39
C LYS A 184 -16.86 7.81 -11.81
N LEU A 185 -15.60 8.25 -11.93
CA LEU A 185 -14.90 8.31 -13.23
C LEU A 185 -14.82 6.92 -13.88
N GLN A 186 -14.52 5.88 -13.10
CA GLN A 186 -14.47 4.52 -13.61
C GLN A 186 -15.85 4.03 -14.07
N ALA A 187 -16.90 4.33 -13.32
CA ALA A 187 -18.27 3.93 -13.65
C ALA A 187 -18.79 4.63 -14.92
N GLU A 188 -18.52 5.93 -15.07
CA GLU A 188 -19.02 6.73 -16.20
C GLU A 188 -18.15 6.61 -17.47
N ARG A 189 -16.83 6.53 -17.32
CA ARG A 189 -15.87 6.63 -18.44
C ARG A 189 -14.99 5.39 -18.61
N GLY A 190 -15.15 4.39 -17.75
CA GLY A 190 -14.42 3.13 -17.80
C GLY A 190 -13.00 3.17 -17.23
N ARG A 191 -12.42 1.97 -17.05
CA ARG A 191 -11.08 1.78 -16.47
C ARG A 191 -9.94 2.41 -17.27
N GLY A 192 -10.08 2.54 -18.59
CA GLY A 192 -9.05 3.15 -19.44
C GLY A 192 -8.86 4.63 -19.13
N THR A 193 -9.96 5.38 -19.04
CA THR A 193 -9.96 6.79 -18.63
C THR A 193 -9.43 6.94 -17.21
N LEU A 194 -9.84 6.06 -16.29
CA LEU A 194 -9.32 6.06 -14.93
C LEU A 194 -7.80 5.88 -14.91
N LEU A 195 -7.26 4.88 -15.61
CA LEU A 195 -5.81 4.63 -15.69
C LEU A 195 -5.05 5.79 -16.31
N PHE A 196 -5.62 6.42 -17.35
CA PHE A 196 -5.03 7.60 -17.98
C PHE A 196 -4.95 8.78 -17.01
N VAL A 197 -6.07 9.15 -16.37
CA VAL A 197 -6.13 10.24 -15.40
C VAL A 197 -5.25 9.93 -14.17
N GLY A 198 -5.30 8.71 -13.65
CA GLY A 198 -4.45 8.27 -12.55
C GLY A 198 -2.97 8.29 -12.91
N GLY A 199 -2.62 7.95 -14.16
CA GLY A 199 -1.26 8.04 -14.68
C GLY A 199 -0.78 9.48 -14.79
N LEU A 200 -1.62 10.39 -15.30
CA LEU A 200 -1.30 11.82 -15.35
C LEU A 200 -1.12 12.41 -13.95
N LEU A 201 -2.04 12.13 -13.02
CA LEU A 201 -2.00 12.66 -11.66
C LEU A 201 -0.89 12.03 -10.80
N GLY A 202 -0.65 10.73 -10.96
CA GLY A 202 0.26 9.98 -10.11
C GLY A 202 1.69 9.87 -10.65
N LEU A 203 1.87 9.70 -11.96
CA LEU A 203 3.20 9.60 -12.59
C LEU A 203 3.59 10.90 -13.28
N GLY A 204 2.68 11.50 -14.04
CA GLY A 204 2.94 12.76 -14.76
C GLY A 204 3.28 13.90 -13.81
N LEU A 205 2.44 14.15 -12.81
CA LEU A 205 2.74 15.17 -11.79
C LEU A 205 3.94 14.82 -10.91
N ASN A 206 4.27 13.54 -10.74
CA ASN A 206 5.46 13.14 -9.97
C ASN A 206 6.78 13.57 -10.64
N VAL A 207 6.77 13.73 -11.97
CA VAL A 207 7.92 14.28 -12.71
C VAL A 207 8.04 15.80 -12.50
N LEU A 208 6.92 16.49 -12.28
CA LEU A 208 6.85 17.95 -12.21
C LEU A 208 6.91 18.49 -10.77
N LEU A 209 6.48 17.71 -9.80
CA LEU A 209 6.35 18.08 -8.40
C LEU A 209 7.40 17.36 -7.53
N PRO A 210 7.66 17.84 -6.30
CA PRO A 210 8.64 17.21 -5.43
C PRO A 210 8.33 15.73 -5.18
N ALA A 211 9.33 14.86 -5.39
CA ALA A 211 9.22 13.41 -5.19
C ALA A 211 8.79 13.02 -3.76
N SER A 212 8.96 13.92 -2.79
CA SER A 212 8.47 13.75 -1.41
C SER A 212 6.96 13.59 -1.31
N LEU A 213 6.19 14.08 -2.29
CA LEU A 213 4.73 13.92 -2.33
C LEU A 213 4.31 12.49 -2.69
N ARG A 214 5.22 11.70 -3.27
CA ARG A 214 5.02 10.28 -3.57
C ARG A 214 3.75 9.99 -4.37
N LEU A 215 3.51 10.82 -5.39
CA LEU A 215 2.24 10.82 -6.14
C LEU A 215 1.98 9.50 -6.88
N TRP A 216 3.00 8.69 -7.14
CA TRP A 216 2.85 7.38 -7.77
C TRP A 216 1.96 6.42 -6.98
N PHE A 217 1.81 6.62 -5.66
CA PHE A 217 0.84 5.85 -4.87
C PHE A 217 -0.61 6.08 -5.31
N ALA A 218 -0.97 7.28 -5.79
CA ALA A 218 -2.30 7.52 -6.36
C ALA A 218 -2.51 6.70 -7.63
N PHE A 219 -1.47 6.57 -8.47
CA PHE A 219 -1.52 5.69 -9.63
C PHE A 219 -1.67 4.22 -9.23
N LEU A 220 -0.88 3.74 -8.26
CA LEU A 220 -0.98 2.38 -7.73
C LEU A 220 -2.37 2.04 -7.17
N PHE A 221 -2.97 2.99 -6.45
CA PHE A 221 -4.33 2.86 -5.94
C PHE A 221 -5.34 2.68 -7.09
N VAL A 222 -5.22 3.51 -8.12
CA VAL A 222 -6.02 3.43 -9.35
C VAL A 222 -5.80 2.12 -10.12
N VAL A 223 -4.56 1.62 -10.19
CA VAL A 223 -4.24 0.30 -10.78
C VAL A 223 -4.99 -0.81 -10.04
N GLY A 224 -5.03 -0.77 -8.71
CA GLY A 224 -5.84 -1.67 -7.89
C GLY A 224 -7.33 -1.59 -8.23
N MET A 225 -7.90 -0.38 -8.33
CA MET A 225 -9.30 -0.18 -8.72
C MET A 225 -9.60 -0.72 -10.12
N ALA A 226 -8.72 -0.47 -11.09
CA ALA A 226 -8.87 -0.95 -12.46
C ALA A 226 -8.79 -2.48 -12.55
N ALA A 227 -7.92 -3.11 -11.76
CA ALA A 227 -7.81 -4.55 -11.64
C ALA A 227 -9.07 -5.19 -11.04
N ALA A 228 -9.67 -4.59 -10.01
CA ALA A 228 -10.94 -5.06 -9.46
C ALA A 228 -12.08 -4.98 -10.50
N HIS A 229 -12.15 -3.87 -11.23
CA HIS A 229 -13.11 -3.73 -12.33
C HIS A 229 -12.86 -4.73 -13.44
N LEU A 230 -11.61 -4.99 -13.80
CA LEU A 230 -11.23 -6.01 -14.78
C LEU A 230 -11.63 -7.43 -14.33
N ALA A 231 -11.48 -7.73 -13.05
CA ALA A 231 -11.86 -9.02 -12.49
C ALA A 231 -13.38 -9.23 -12.43
N TYR A 232 -14.16 -8.17 -12.28
CA TYR A 232 -15.62 -8.26 -12.04
C TYR A 232 -16.50 -7.84 -13.24
N ARG A 233 -16.09 -6.86 -14.06
CA ARG A 233 -16.88 -6.28 -15.18
C ARG A 233 -16.05 -5.83 -16.42
N PRO A 234 -16.24 -6.48 -17.58
CA PRO A 234 -16.70 -7.87 -17.74
C PRO A 234 -15.70 -8.79 -17.03
N PRO A 235 -16.14 -9.85 -16.34
CA PRO A 235 -15.20 -10.76 -15.70
C PRO A 235 -14.33 -11.36 -16.79
N LEU A 236 -13.02 -11.11 -16.73
CA LEU A 236 -12.08 -11.81 -17.59
C LEU A 236 -12.30 -13.30 -17.39
N ARG A 237 -12.63 -14.04 -18.44
CA ARG A 237 -12.76 -15.49 -18.38
C ARG A 237 -12.18 -16.06 -19.66
N GLY A 238 -11.34 -17.09 -19.51
CA GLY A 238 -10.76 -17.80 -20.64
C GLY A 238 -9.25 -17.79 -20.60
N TRP A 239 -8.68 -18.94 -20.96
CA TRP A 239 -7.25 -19.22 -20.82
C TRP A 239 -6.33 -18.19 -21.49
N ARG A 240 -6.72 -17.61 -22.63
CA ARG A 240 -5.92 -16.59 -23.33
C ARG A 240 -5.79 -15.33 -22.50
N VAL A 241 -6.91 -14.86 -21.94
CA VAL A 241 -6.96 -13.62 -21.17
C VAL A 241 -6.20 -13.80 -19.86
N GLU A 242 -6.40 -14.93 -19.18
CA GLU A 242 -5.65 -15.28 -17.97
C GLU A 242 -4.14 -15.39 -18.26
N ALA A 243 -3.75 -15.97 -19.41
CA ALA A 243 -2.36 -16.04 -19.85
C ALA A 243 -1.76 -14.66 -20.11
N TRP A 244 -2.49 -13.74 -20.75
CA TRP A 244 -2.02 -12.37 -20.97
C TRP A 244 -1.87 -11.60 -19.66
N VAL A 245 -2.84 -11.71 -18.74
CA VAL A 245 -2.73 -11.09 -17.41
C VAL A 245 -1.55 -11.69 -16.63
N GLY A 246 -1.34 -13.00 -16.72
CA GLY A 246 -0.19 -13.67 -16.11
C GLY A 246 1.14 -13.23 -16.71
N LEU A 247 1.22 -13.08 -18.04
CA LEU A 247 2.41 -12.59 -18.74
C LEU A 247 2.71 -11.14 -18.33
N ILE A 248 1.71 -10.26 -18.34
CA ILE A 248 1.88 -8.87 -17.89
C ILE A 248 2.36 -8.83 -16.44
N GLY A 249 1.76 -9.65 -15.56
CA GLY A 249 2.16 -9.74 -14.16
C GLY A 249 3.62 -10.20 -13.99
N TRP A 250 4.06 -11.19 -14.76
CA TRP A 250 5.45 -11.67 -14.72
C TRP A 250 6.44 -10.66 -15.30
N LEU A 251 6.10 -10.01 -16.42
CA LEU A 251 6.93 -8.95 -17.00
C LEU A 251 7.06 -7.77 -16.05
N ALA A 252 5.97 -7.36 -15.40
CA ALA A 252 5.98 -6.30 -14.40
C ALA A 252 6.80 -6.69 -13.16
N PHE A 253 6.71 -7.94 -12.70
CA PHE A 253 7.55 -8.44 -11.61
C PHE A 253 9.04 -8.42 -11.99
N ALA A 254 9.39 -8.95 -13.17
CA ALA A 254 10.77 -8.94 -13.66
C ALA A 254 11.32 -7.51 -13.81
N LEU A 255 10.50 -6.59 -14.34
CA LEU A 255 10.85 -5.19 -14.44
C LEU A 255 11.06 -4.56 -13.05
N GLY A 256 10.23 -4.89 -12.06
CA GLY A 256 10.40 -4.44 -10.67
C GLY A 256 11.74 -4.91 -10.07
N VAL A 257 12.11 -6.18 -10.29
CA VAL A 257 13.40 -6.74 -9.85
C VAL A 257 14.57 -6.01 -10.50
N VAL A 258 14.51 -5.77 -11.82
CA VAL A 258 15.53 -4.99 -12.53
C VAL A 258 15.58 -3.56 -12.00
N ALA A 259 14.43 -2.91 -11.79
CA ALA A 259 14.37 -1.54 -11.29
C ALA A 259 14.98 -1.41 -9.89
N VAL A 260 14.79 -2.37 -8.99
CA VAL A 260 15.43 -2.38 -7.67
C VAL A 260 16.96 -2.32 -7.78
N ALA A 261 17.55 -2.97 -8.77
CA ALA A 261 19.00 -3.02 -8.94
C ALA A 261 19.58 -1.77 -9.63
N PHE A 262 18.80 -1.12 -10.50
CA PHE A 262 19.34 -0.11 -11.44
C PHE A 262 18.66 1.26 -11.37
N ALA A 263 17.51 1.39 -10.72
CA ALA A 263 16.78 2.65 -10.65
C ALA A 263 16.96 3.33 -9.28
N PRO A 264 17.35 4.62 -9.25
CA PRO A 264 17.47 5.35 -7.99
C PRO A 264 16.12 5.79 -7.40
N ASP A 265 15.07 5.80 -8.23
CA ASP A 265 13.73 6.23 -7.83
C ASP A 265 12.87 5.04 -7.40
N HIS A 266 12.25 5.15 -6.22
CA HIS A 266 11.33 4.16 -5.69
C HIS A 266 10.15 3.89 -6.62
N ALA A 267 9.62 4.92 -7.30
CA ALA A 267 8.49 4.74 -8.21
C ALA A 267 8.78 3.73 -9.32
N ALA A 268 10.03 3.65 -9.79
CA ALA A 268 10.45 2.74 -10.85
C ALA A 268 10.36 1.26 -10.44
N SER A 269 10.48 0.95 -9.14
CA SER A 269 10.29 -0.40 -8.61
C SER A 269 8.87 -0.63 -8.09
N ASP A 270 8.29 0.34 -7.39
CA ASP A 270 6.96 0.27 -6.79
C ASP A 270 5.86 0.05 -7.84
N VAL A 271 5.92 0.78 -8.96
CA VAL A 271 4.89 0.72 -10.00
C VAL A 271 4.83 -0.67 -10.66
N PRO A 272 5.93 -1.26 -11.15
CA PRO A 272 5.91 -2.62 -11.68
C PRO A 272 5.47 -3.67 -10.66
N PHE A 273 5.95 -3.61 -9.41
CA PHE A 273 5.50 -4.56 -8.37
C PHE A 273 4.01 -4.41 -8.07
N GLY A 274 3.50 -3.18 -8.04
CA GLY A 274 2.08 -2.92 -7.87
C GLY A 274 1.22 -3.45 -9.02
N ILE A 275 1.67 -3.31 -10.26
CA ILE A 275 1.01 -3.91 -11.43
C ILE A 275 1.02 -5.43 -11.33
N ALA A 276 2.16 -6.04 -10.97
CA ALA A 276 2.27 -7.48 -10.78
C ALA A 276 1.27 -7.99 -9.73
N LEU A 277 1.13 -7.28 -8.60
CA LEU A 277 0.13 -7.62 -7.59
C LEU A 277 -1.30 -7.45 -8.09
N ALA A 278 -1.59 -6.38 -8.82
CA ALA A 278 -2.92 -6.14 -9.39
C ALA A 278 -3.33 -7.25 -10.36
N CYS A 279 -2.38 -7.76 -11.17
CA CYS A 279 -2.56 -8.95 -11.99
C CYS A 279 -2.83 -10.20 -11.13
N LEU A 280 -2.06 -10.42 -10.06
CA LEU A 280 -2.28 -11.54 -9.13
C LEU A 280 -3.67 -11.47 -8.48
N CYS A 281 -4.11 -10.30 -8.01
CA CYS A 281 -5.45 -10.09 -7.44
C CYS A 281 -6.57 -10.36 -8.46
N THR A 282 -6.36 -9.93 -9.72
CA THR A 282 -7.29 -10.19 -10.82
C THR A 282 -7.41 -11.69 -11.07
N LEU A 283 -6.29 -12.38 -11.24
CA LEU A 283 -6.24 -13.83 -11.46
C LEU A 283 -6.81 -14.60 -10.27
N GLY A 284 -6.56 -14.17 -9.03
CA GLY A 284 -7.10 -14.83 -7.84
C GLY A 284 -8.59 -14.64 -7.62
N THR A 285 -9.16 -13.60 -8.20
CA THR A 285 -10.60 -13.34 -8.17
C THR A 285 -11.35 -14.11 -9.27
N VAL A 286 -10.70 -14.29 -10.42
CA VAL A 286 -11.26 -14.91 -11.63
C VAL A 286 -10.99 -16.42 -11.71
N GLY A 287 -9.73 -16.82 -11.56
CA GLY A 287 -9.26 -18.19 -11.69
C GLY A 287 -9.28 -18.86 -10.33
N GLY A 288 -10.07 -19.93 -10.18
CA GLY A 288 -10.38 -20.57 -8.91
C GLY A 288 -9.17 -21.07 -8.10
N GLY A 289 -8.58 -20.18 -7.30
CA GLY A 289 -7.65 -20.54 -6.22
C GLY A 289 -6.42 -21.30 -6.69
N GLY A 290 -5.57 -20.69 -7.52
CA GLY A 290 -4.21 -21.20 -7.75
C GLY A 290 -3.46 -21.51 -6.43
N ARG A 291 -2.42 -22.35 -6.46
CA ARG A 291 -1.69 -22.77 -5.24
C ARG A 291 -1.26 -21.57 -4.37
N LEU A 292 -0.79 -20.50 -5.01
CA LEU A 292 -0.40 -19.26 -4.33
C LEU A 292 -1.57 -18.56 -3.64
N ILE A 293 -2.73 -18.43 -4.30
CA ILE A 293 -3.93 -17.80 -3.72
C ILE A 293 -4.43 -18.61 -2.54
N ARG A 294 -4.39 -19.95 -2.63
CA ARG A 294 -4.74 -20.85 -1.51
C ARG A 294 -3.77 -20.71 -0.34
N LEU A 295 -2.47 -20.62 -0.62
CA LEU A 295 -1.45 -20.38 0.40
C LEU A 295 -1.70 -19.05 1.12
N LEU A 296 -1.90 -17.97 0.36
CA LEU A 296 -2.20 -16.63 0.89
C LEU A 296 -3.52 -16.58 1.66
N GLY A 297 -4.50 -17.41 1.28
CA GLY A 297 -5.79 -17.53 1.97
C GLY A 297 -5.78 -18.49 3.17
N THR A 298 -4.62 -19.02 3.58
CA THR A 298 -4.53 -19.86 4.78
C THR A 298 -4.90 -19.07 6.04
N ARG A 299 -5.49 -19.75 7.03
CA ARG A 299 -5.93 -19.13 8.28
C ARG A 299 -4.82 -18.33 8.99
N PRO A 300 -3.58 -18.81 9.12
CA PRO A 300 -2.53 -18.03 9.80
C PRO A 300 -2.26 -16.68 9.11
N LEU A 301 -2.22 -16.66 7.78
CA LEU A 301 -1.99 -15.43 7.02
C LEU A 301 -3.21 -14.50 7.05
N ALA A 302 -4.43 -15.05 7.00
CA ALA A 302 -5.64 -14.26 7.15
C ALA A 302 -5.75 -13.63 8.56
N VAL A 303 -5.32 -14.34 9.61
CA VAL A 303 -5.22 -13.79 10.98
C VAL A 303 -4.16 -12.70 11.05
N LEU A 304 -2.99 -12.90 10.42
CA LEU A 304 -1.98 -11.84 10.28
C LEU A 304 -2.57 -10.60 9.60
N GLY A 305 -3.43 -10.79 8.58
CA GLY A 305 -4.18 -9.73 7.93
C GLY A 305 -5.15 -8.99 8.85
N SER A 306 -5.85 -9.69 9.74
CA SER A 306 -6.88 -9.08 10.58
C SER A 306 -6.33 -8.07 11.59
N PHE A 307 -5.10 -8.27 12.07
CA PHE A 307 -4.40 -7.30 12.93
C PHE A 307 -3.39 -6.42 12.19
N SER A 308 -3.27 -6.58 10.87
CA SER A 308 -2.30 -5.85 10.03
C SER A 308 -2.35 -4.34 10.26
N TYR A 309 -3.55 -3.78 10.44
CA TYR A 309 -3.73 -2.35 10.68
C TYR A 309 -3.12 -1.89 12.02
N SER A 310 -3.34 -2.66 13.10
CA SER A 310 -2.75 -2.35 14.41
C SER A 310 -1.24 -2.52 14.39
N LEU A 311 -0.74 -3.60 13.77
CA LEU A 311 0.69 -3.80 13.58
C LEU A 311 1.29 -2.61 12.81
N TYR A 312 0.64 -2.19 11.72
CA TYR A 312 1.09 -1.11 10.86
C TYR A 312 1.13 0.26 11.55
N LEU A 313 0.30 0.50 12.56
CA LEU A 313 0.32 1.74 13.33
C LEU A 313 1.42 1.76 14.41
N VAL A 314 1.69 0.63 15.06
CA VAL A 314 2.42 0.61 16.34
C VAL A 314 3.88 0.14 16.23
N HIS A 315 4.24 -0.64 15.20
CA HIS A 315 5.59 -1.18 15.01
C HIS A 315 6.68 -0.10 14.93
#